data_AF-A0A7K4MRM0-F1
#
_entry.id   AF-A0A7K4MRM0-F1
#
_cell.length_a   1.000
_cell.length_b   1.000
_cell.length_c   1.000
_cell.angle_alpha   90.00
_cell.angle_beta   90.00
_cell.angle_gamma   90.00
#
_symmetry.space_group_name_H-M   'P 1'
#
loop_
_entity.id
_entity.type
_entity.pdbx_description
1 polymer ?
#
loop_
_entity_poly.entity_id
_entity_poly.type
_entity_poly.pdbx_seq_one_letter_code
_entity_poly.pdbx_strand_id
1 'polypeptide(L)'
;MAILIGFRHNQEEFVDFAKVQLNIQQNKRTEALEKLEELFDTNEIYIADMCRYQHAWLTFLQGDAELTKMHLSKIENETIFKELAHIFQAEILDFIDNDVSGAIDSYLDFLELYPQSIYYDDVRLRLRELAS
;
A
#
# COMPACT_ATOMS: atom_id res chain seq x y z
N MET A 1 -13.18 -9.83 -3.62
CA MET A 1 -13.46 -9.81 -2.17
C MET A 1 -14.63 -8.87 -1.92
N ALA A 2 -15.66 -9.25 -1.15
CA ALA A 2 -16.70 -8.30 -0.77
C ALA A 2 -16.17 -7.43 0.39
N ILE A 3 -15.86 -6.16 0.12
CA ILE A 3 -15.27 -5.21 1.09
C ILE A 3 -16.11 -5.13 2.39
N LEU A 4 -17.43 -5.24 2.28
CA LEU A 4 -18.36 -5.25 3.41
C LEU A 4 -18.03 -6.33 4.46
N ILE A 5 -17.47 -7.48 4.05
CA ILE A 5 -17.09 -8.56 4.98
C ILE A 5 -15.98 -8.10 5.93
N GLY A 6 -15.09 -7.21 5.47
CA GLY A 6 -14.03 -6.61 6.29
C GLY A 6 -14.55 -5.67 7.38
N PHE A 7 -15.80 -5.22 7.27
CA PHE A 7 -16.48 -4.34 8.23
C PHE A 7 -17.55 -5.08 9.05
N ARG A 8 -17.48 -6.42 9.13
CA ARG A 8 -18.56 -7.24 9.72
C ARG A 8 -18.88 -6.87 11.17
N HIS A 9 -17.91 -6.34 11.94
CA HIS A 9 -18.15 -5.88 13.31
C HIS A 9 -18.21 -4.35 13.44
N ASN A 10 -18.03 -3.61 12.35
CA ASN A 10 -17.99 -2.15 12.36
C ASN A 10 -18.64 -1.54 11.10
N GLN A 11 -19.96 -1.72 10.99
CA GLN A 11 -20.72 -1.28 9.82
C GLN A 11 -20.86 0.24 9.71
N GLU A 12 -20.65 1.00 10.79
CA GLU A 12 -20.68 2.47 10.76
C GLU A 12 -19.49 3.01 9.97
N GLU A 13 -18.29 2.50 10.24
CA GLU A 13 -17.07 2.86 9.50
C GLU A 13 -17.12 2.49 8.02
N PHE A 14 -17.92 1.48 7.63
CA PHE A 14 -18.11 1.16 6.22
C PHE A 14 -18.71 2.34 5.43
N VAL A 15 -19.63 3.10 6.06
CA VAL A 15 -20.24 4.27 5.42
C VAL A 15 -19.19 5.36 5.20
N ASP A 16 -18.31 5.56 6.17
CA ASP A 16 -17.25 6.57 6.07
C ASP A 16 -16.17 6.15 5.07
N PHE A 17 -15.78 4.87 5.08
CA PHE A 17 -14.93 4.29 4.04
C PHE A 17 -15.55 4.47 2.64
N ALA A 18 -16.84 4.21 2.46
CA ALA A 18 -17.51 4.41 1.17
C ALA A 18 -17.48 5.88 0.72
N LYS A 19 -17.64 6.83 1.64
CA LYS A 19 -17.49 8.27 1.34
C LYS A 19 -16.05 8.61 0.95
N VAL A 20 -15.04 8.02 1.60
CA VAL A 20 -13.64 8.17 1.20
C VAL A 20 -13.44 7.69 -0.23
N GLN A 21 -13.91 6.49 -0.56
CA GLN A 21 -13.80 5.97 -1.93
C GLN A 21 -14.48 6.90 -2.95
N LEU A 22 -15.65 7.46 -2.61
CA LEU A 22 -16.31 8.45 -3.46
C LEU A 22 -15.47 9.72 -3.64
N ASN A 23 -14.85 10.24 -2.58
CA ASN A 23 -13.97 11.41 -2.65
C ASN A 23 -12.78 11.15 -3.58
N ILE A 24 -12.15 9.97 -3.48
CA ILE A 24 -11.05 9.54 -4.36
C ILE A 24 -11.51 9.56 -5.83
N GLN A 25 -12.68 8.98 -6.13
CA GLN A 25 -13.24 8.96 -7.49
C GLN A 25 -13.60 10.36 -8.00
N GLN A 26 -13.95 11.28 -7.10
CA GLN A 26 -14.21 12.69 -7.43
C GLN A 26 -12.94 13.54 -7.51
N ASN A 27 -11.76 12.94 -7.35
CA ASN A 27 -10.47 13.61 -7.29
C ASN A 27 -10.36 14.65 -6.16
N LYS A 28 -11.18 14.51 -5.11
CA LYS A 28 -11.12 15.29 -3.86
C LYS A 28 -10.07 14.68 -2.94
N ARG A 29 -8.81 14.79 -3.35
CA ARG A 29 -7.68 14.04 -2.75
C ARG A 29 -7.40 14.49 -1.31
N THR A 30 -7.43 15.79 -1.03
CA THR A 30 -7.18 16.31 0.32
C THR A 30 -8.24 15.80 1.31
N GLU A 31 -9.52 15.88 0.94
CA GLU A 31 -10.62 15.40 1.78
C GLU A 31 -10.67 13.87 1.88
N ALA A 32 -10.08 13.16 0.92
CA ALA A 32 -9.90 11.71 1.02
C ALA A 32 -8.79 11.35 2.01
N LEU A 33 -7.65 12.04 1.95
CA LEU A 33 -6.50 11.82 2.84
C LEU A 33 -6.88 12.05 4.30
N GLU A 34 -7.50 13.18 4.62
CA GLU A 34 -7.93 13.50 5.99
C GLU A 34 -8.85 12.42 6.58
N LYS A 35 -9.80 11.93 5.78
CA LYS A 35 -10.74 10.89 6.22
C LYS A 35 -10.14 9.49 6.26
N LEU A 36 -9.11 9.20 5.47
CA LEU A 36 -8.38 7.94 5.58
C LEU A 36 -7.67 7.83 6.94
N GLU A 37 -7.12 8.94 7.43
CA GLU A 37 -6.44 8.98 8.73
C GLU A 37 -7.39 8.67 9.89
N GLU A 38 -8.65 9.10 9.81
CA GLU A 38 -9.69 8.75 10.80
C GLU A 38 -9.94 7.23 10.89
N LEU A 39 -9.63 6.48 9.82
CA LEU A 39 -9.82 5.02 9.74
C LEU A 39 -8.54 4.22 10.06
N PHE A 40 -7.45 4.88 10.49
CA PHE A 40 -6.20 4.19 10.82
C PHE A 40 -6.24 3.42 12.14
N ASP A 41 -7.12 3.83 13.05
CA ASP A 41 -7.23 3.29 14.42
C ASP A 41 -8.47 2.39 14.59
N THR A 42 -9.05 1.92 13.49
CA THR A 42 -10.12 0.92 13.53
C THR A 42 -9.63 -0.39 14.16
N ASN A 43 -10.54 -1.11 14.82
CA ASN A 43 -10.27 -2.44 15.36
C ASN A 43 -10.11 -3.51 14.24
N GLU A 44 -10.51 -3.20 13.01
CA GLU A 44 -10.40 -4.11 11.88
C GLU A 44 -9.06 -3.94 11.16
N ILE A 45 -8.04 -4.69 11.58
CA ILE A 45 -6.64 -4.60 11.09
C ILE A 45 -6.53 -4.53 9.56
N TYR A 46 -7.31 -5.37 8.85
CA TYR A 46 -7.32 -5.39 7.39
C TYR A 46 -7.78 -4.06 6.78
N ILE A 47 -8.75 -3.40 7.40
CA ILE A 47 -9.26 -2.10 6.95
C ILE A 47 -8.26 -0.98 7.26
N ALA A 48 -7.66 -1.00 8.45
CA ALA A 48 -6.64 -0.03 8.84
C ALA A 48 -5.48 -0.03 7.83
N ASP A 49 -4.95 -1.21 7.50
CA ASP A 49 -3.86 -1.37 6.54
C ASP A 49 -4.27 -0.98 5.12
N MET A 50 -5.49 -1.34 4.69
CA MET A 50 -6.03 -0.89 3.41
C MET A 50 -6.05 0.65 3.32
N CYS A 51 -6.53 1.31 4.37
CA CYS A 51 -6.62 2.77 4.41
C CYS A 51 -5.22 3.41 4.39
N ARG A 52 -4.27 2.85 5.14
CA ARG A 52 -2.86 3.30 5.14
C ARG A 52 -2.22 3.15 3.75
N TYR A 53 -2.46 2.02 3.08
CA TYR A 53 -1.96 1.81 1.72
C TYR A 53 -2.58 2.80 0.72
N GLN A 54 -3.90 3.02 0.79
CA GLN A 54 -4.58 4.02 -0.04
C GLN A 54 -4.06 5.44 0.22
N HIS A 55 -3.78 5.78 1.48
CA HIS A 55 -3.21 7.07 1.86
C HIS A 55 -1.83 7.25 1.24
N ALA A 56 -0.94 6.25 1.38
CA ALA A 56 0.38 6.27 0.76
C ALA A 56 0.30 6.42 -0.77
N TRP A 57 -0.62 5.70 -1.43
CA TRP A 57 -0.84 5.83 -2.87
C TRP A 57 -1.29 7.24 -3.28
N LEU A 58 -2.21 7.85 -2.53
CA LEU A 58 -2.66 9.22 -2.82
C LEU A 58 -1.54 10.24 -2.61
N THR A 59 -0.71 10.07 -1.57
CA THR A 59 0.49 10.88 -1.33
C THR A 59 1.50 10.75 -2.48
N PHE A 60 1.70 9.54 -2.99
CA PHE A 60 2.55 9.31 -4.16
C PHE A 60 2.03 10.07 -5.39
N LEU A 61 0.72 10.04 -5.62
CA LEU A 61 0.08 10.78 -6.71
C LEU A 61 0.16 12.32 -6.55
N GLN A 62 0.54 12.83 -5.38
CA GLN A 62 0.87 14.25 -5.16
C GLN A 62 2.33 14.58 -5.48
N GLY A 63 3.16 13.58 -5.77
CA GLY A 63 4.56 13.72 -6.15
C GLY A 63 5.54 13.66 -4.97
N ASP A 64 5.10 13.23 -3.78
CA ASP A 64 5.96 13.12 -2.60
C ASP A 64 6.37 11.66 -2.33
N ALA A 65 7.44 11.22 -2.99
CA ALA A 65 7.95 9.85 -2.88
C ALA A 65 8.54 9.53 -1.50
N GLU A 66 9.20 10.49 -0.85
CA GLU A 66 9.79 10.30 0.47
C GLU A 66 8.72 10.13 1.55
N LEU A 67 7.69 10.99 1.52
CA LEU A 67 6.56 10.85 2.43
C LEU A 67 5.78 9.56 2.14
N THR A 68 5.67 9.16 0.88
CA THR A 68 5.08 7.87 0.50
C THR A 68 5.83 6.71 1.16
N LYS A 69 7.16 6.64 1.03
CA LYS A 69 7.98 5.60 1.70
C LYS A 69 7.76 5.59 3.21
N MET A 70 7.66 6.77 3.84
CA MET A 70 7.34 6.88 5.27
C MET A 70 5.94 6.35 5.62
N HIS A 71 4.94 6.53 4.77
CA HIS A 71 3.60 5.97 5.00
C HIS A 71 3.57 4.46 4.79
N LEU A 72 4.25 3.95 3.75
CA LEU A 72 4.32 2.52 3.47
C LEU A 72 5.02 1.75 4.60
N SER A 73 6.06 2.31 5.22
CA SER A 73 6.77 1.66 6.33
C SER A 73 5.94 1.55 7.61
N LYS A 74 4.82 2.29 7.73
CA LYS A 74 3.89 2.21 8.87
C LYS A 74 2.85 1.09 8.73
N ILE A 75 2.89 0.30 7.64
CA ILE A 75 2.01 -0.85 7.42
C ILE A 75 2.72 -2.09 7.96
N GLU A 76 2.52 -2.39 9.23
CA GLU A 76 3.29 -3.41 9.95
C GLU A 76 2.57 -4.74 10.13
N ASN A 77 1.22 -4.74 10.03
CA ASN A 77 0.43 -5.95 10.27
C ASN A 77 0.61 -6.97 9.13
N GLU A 78 0.53 -8.25 9.46
CA GLU A 78 0.67 -9.36 8.49
C GLU A 78 -0.57 -9.50 7.59
N THR A 79 -0.77 -8.52 6.72
CA THR A 79 -1.83 -8.48 5.71
C THR A 79 -1.21 -8.37 4.31
N ILE A 80 -2.02 -8.60 3.28
CA ILE A 80 -1.59 -8.42 1.88
C ILE A 80 -1.08 -7.00 1.59
N PHE A 81 -1.50 -6.00 2.38
CA PHE A 81 -1.05 -4.62 2.19
C PHE A 81 0.38 -4.40 2.66
N LYS A 82 0.90 -5.22 3.58
CA LYS A 82 2.31 -5.20 3.96
C LYS A 82 3.19 -5.71 2.82
N GLU A 83 2.79 -6.80 2.17
CA GLU A 83 3.44 -7.29 0.96
C GLU A 83 3.42 -6.24 -0.16
N LEU A 84 2.24 -5.65 -0.43
CA LEU A 84 2.11 -4.58 -1.42
C LEU A 84 2.93 -3.34 -1.05
N ALA A 85 3.02 -2.97 0.23
CA ALA A 85 3.83 -1.86 0.68
C ALA A 85 5.32 -2.10 0.47
N HIS A 86 5.79 -3.33 0.66
CA HIS A 86 7.17 -3.73 0.36
C HIS A 86 7.44 -3.61 -1.14
N ILE A 87 6.57 -4.18 -1.99
CA ILE A 87 6.70 -4.08 -3.45
C ILE A 87 6.73 -2.62 -3.89
N PHE A 88 5.81 -1.80 -3.38
CA PHE A 88 5.71 -0.41 -3.80
C PHE A 88 6.93 0.41 -3.35
N GLN A 89 7.53 0.12 -2.19
CA GLN A 89 8.82 0.71 -1.82
C GLN A 89 9.93 0.31 -2.80
N ALA A 90 9.98 -0.94 -3.24
CA ALA A 90 10.94 -1.40 -4.24
C ALA A 90 10.72 -0.71 -5.61
N GLU A 91 9.47 -0.51 -6.02
CA GLU A 91 9.12 0.21 -7.25
C GLU A 91 9.52 1.69 -7.20
N ILE A 92 9.40 2.34 -6.04
CA ILE A 92 9.90 3.72 -5.87
C ILE A 92 11.42 3.76 -6.03
N LEU A 93 12.15 2.82 -5.43
CA LEU A 93 13.61 2.74 -5.61
C LEU A 93 13.99 2.54 -7.08
N ASP A 94 13.30 1.60 -7.76
CA ASP A 94 13.54 1.22 -9.16
C ASP A 94 13.25 2.38 -10.12
N PHE A 95 12.03 2.90 -10.10
CA PHE A 95 11.52 3.78 -11.15
C PHE A 95 11.62 5.28 -10.83
N ILE A 96 11.66 5.65 -9.54
CA ILE A 96 11.60 7.05 -9.12
C ILE A 96 12.98 7.52 -8.66
N ASP A 97 13.58 6.78 -7.73
CA ASP A 97 14.89 7.13 -7.18
C ASP A 97 16.04 6.72 -8.13
N ASN A 98 15.76 5.83 -9.10
CA ASN A 98 16.75 5.21 -9.99
C ASN A 98 17.88 4.50 -9.21
N ASP A 99 17.56 4.03 -7.99
CA ASP A 99 18.46 3.24 -7.15
C ASP A 99 18.26 1.76 -7.47
N VAL A 100 18.89 1.33 -8.57
CA VAL A 100 18.80 -0.06 -9.05
C VAL A 100 19.35 -1.05 -8.02
N SER A 101 20.39 -0.68 -7.26
CA SER A 101 20.97 -1.58 -6.26
C SER A 101 20.00 -1.75 -5.09
N GLY A 102 19.46 -0.66 -4.56
CA GLY A 102 18.45 -0.71 -3.51
C GLY A 102 17.17 -1.42 -3.94
N ALA A 103 16.75 -1.25 -5.21
CA ALA A 103 15.61 -1.98 -5.76
C ALA A 103 15.87 -3.49 -5.83
N ILE A 104 17.04 -3.92 -6.32
CA ILE A 104 17.43 -5.34 -6.36
C ILE A 104 17.42 -5.95 -4.97
N ASP A 105 18.04 -5.28 -3.99
CA ASP A 105 18.09 -5.74 -2.61
C ASP A 105 16.67 -5.88 -2.04
N SER A 106 15.81 -4.87 -2.25
CA SER A 106 14.42 -4.89 -1.77
C SER A 106 13.58 -6.00 -2.41
N TYR A 107 13.72 -6.25 -3.72
CA TYR A 107 13.01 -7.34 -4.40
C TYR A 107 13.53 -8.71 -3.96
N LEU A 108 14.83 -8.88 -3.70
CA LEU A 108 15.38 -10.11 -3.13
C LEU A 108 14.81 -10.37 -1.74
N ASP A 109 14.81 -9.36 -0.87
CA ASP A 109 14.22 -9.44 0.47
C ASP A 109 12.74 -9.85 0.41
N PHE A 110 11.97 -9.31 -0.56
CA PHE A 110 10.58 -9.69 -0.76
C PHE A 110 10.42 -11.20 -1.08
N LEU A 111 11.24 -11.73 -1.98
CA LEU A 111 11.17 -13.15 -2.37
C LEU A 111 11.53 -14.09 -1.21
N GLU A 112 12.43 -13.65 -0.32
CA GLU A 112 12.79 -14.39 0.89
C GLU A 112 11.70 -14.34 1.95
N LEU A 113 11.11 -13.16 2.19
CA LEU A 113 10.08 -12.95 3.21
C LEU A 113 8.72 -13.56 2.81
N TYR A 114 8.37 -13.51 1.53
CA TYR A 114 7.04 -13.90 1.04
C TYR A 114 7.10 -14.95 -0.09
N PRO A 115 7.66 -16.15 0.17
CA PRO A 115 7.84 -17.19 -0.85
C PRO A 115 6.52 -17.81 -1.35
N GLN A 116 5.39 -17.50 -0.71
CA GLN A 116 4.04 -17.93 -1.09
C GLN A 116 3.15 -16.76 -1.54
N SER A 117 3.72 -15.56 -1.70
CA SER A 117 2.97 -14.41 -2.19
C SER A 117 2.39 -14.69 -3.57
N ILE A 118 1.18 -14.19 -3.81
CA ILE A 118 0.60 -14.18 -5.15
C ILE A 118 1.40 -13.31 -6.14
N TYR A 119 2.25 -12.42 -5.64
CA TYR A 119 3.12 -11.53 -6.42
C TYR A 119 4.54 -12.06 -6.62
N TYR A 120 4.85 -13.25 -6.09
CA TYR A 120 6.21 -13.80 -6.11
C TYR A 120 6.78 -13.91 -7.53
N ASP A 121 5.99 -14.44 -8.48
CA ASP A 121 6.45 -14.63 -9.85
C ASP A 121 6.67 -13.29 -10.59
N ASP A 122 5.82 -12.29 -10.33
CA ASP A 122 5.93 -10.96 -10.92
C ASP A 122 7.19 -10.23 -10.42
N VAL A 123 7.44 -10.26 -9.09
CA VAL A 123 8.64 -9.69 -8.49
C VAL A 123 9.91 -10.39 -9.01
N ARG A 124 9.89 -11.72 -9.11
CA ARG A 124 11.02 -12.49 -9.67
C ARG A 124 11.29 -12.13 -11.14
N LEU A 125 10.23 -11.91 -11.93
CA LEU A 125 10.38 -11.49 -13.32
C LEU A 125 11.06 -10.12 -13.40
N ARG A 126 10.59 -9.14 -12.61
CA ARG A 126 11.19 -7.80 -12.56
C ARG A 126 12.65 -7.84 -12.13
N LEU A 127 12.98 -8.62 -11.10
CA LEU A 127 14.35 -8.80 -10.64
C LEU A 127 15.29 -9.34 -11.73
N ARG A 128 14.81 -10.27 -12.57
CA ARG A 128 15.59 -10.78 -13.71
C ARG A 128 15.87 -9.69 -14.75
N GLU A 129 14.91 -8.81 -15.01
CA GLU A 129 15.09 -7.68 -15.94
C GLU A 129 16.18 -6.72 -15.46
N LEU A 130 16.24 -6.46 -14.16
CA LEU A 130 17.27 -5.58 -13.57
C LEU A 130 18.68 -6.20 -13.57
N ALA A 131 18.78 -7.54 -13.59
CA ALA A 131 20.04 -8.26 -13.58
C ALA A 131 20.59 -8.61 -14.99
N SER A 132 19.87 -8.26 -16.05
CA SER A 132 20.22 -8.56 -17.46
C SER A 132 20.95 -7.39 -18.12
#